data_AF-A0A533RRX3-F1
#
_entry.id   AF-A0A533RRX3-F1
#
_cell.length_a   1.000
_cell.length_b   1.000
_cell.length_c   1.000
_cell.angle_alpha   90.00
_cell.angle_beta   90.00
_cell.angle_gamma   90.00
#
_symmetry.space_group_name_H-M   'P 1'
#
loop_
_entity.id
_entity.type
_entity.pdbx_description
1 polymer ?
#
loop_
_entity_poly.entity_id
_entity_poly.type
_entity_poly.pdbx_seq_one_letter_code
_entity_poly.pdbx_strand_id
1 'polypeptide(L)' 'AKIEALMRKLKQNYTVIIVTHNMQQEARVSDFTAFMYLGELVEYGETKKIFENPENELTEKYITGKFG' A
#
# COMPACT_ATOMS: atom_id res chain seq x y z
N ALA A 1 0.73 15.90 -5.78
CA ALA A 1 1.97 16.60 -5.41
C ALA A 1 1.96 17.16 -3.97
N LYS A 2 1.07 18.08 -3.58
CA LYS A 2 1.12 18.70 -2.23
C LYS A 2 0.91 17.73 -1.06
N ILE A 3 -0.07 16.81 -1.15
CA ILE A 3 -0.38 15.87 -0.07
C ILE A 3 0.75 14.84 0.11
N GLU A 4 1.30 14.29 -0.98
CA GLU A 4 2.45 13.37 -0.91
C GLU A 4 3.70 14.01 -0.28
N ALA A 5 4.00 15.27 -0.64
CA ALA A 5 5.12 15.99 -0.04
C ALA A 5 4.92 16.23 1.46
N LEU A 6 3.69 16.53 1.89
CA LEU A 6 3.35 16.66 3.30
C LEU A 6 3.52 15.32 4.04
N MET A 7 3.01 14.22 3.48
CA MET A 7 3.15 12.88 4.08
C MET A 7 4.62 12.50 4.25
N ARG A 8 5.46 12.77 3.24
CA ARG A 8 6.92 12.55 3.33
C ARG A 8 7.59 13.39 4.42
N LYS A 9 7.12 14.61 4.66
CA LYS A 9 7.63 15.45 5.75
C LYS A 9 7.16 14.95 7.12
N LEU A 10 5.89 14.53 7.23
CA LEU A 10 5.33 14.04 8.48
C LEU A 10 5.98 12.72 8.92
N LYS A 11 6.23 11.78 8.00
CA LYS A 11 6.84 10.48 8.34
C LYS A 11 8.25 10.57 8.95
N GLN A 12 8.93 11.72 8.82
CA GLN A 12 10.23 11.94 9.47
C GLN A 12 10.12 12.02 11.00
N ASN A 13 8.96 12.43 11.52
CA ASN A 13 8.75 12.68 12.95
C ASN A 13 7.59 11.87 13.54
N TYR A 14 6.78 11.24 12.70
CA TYR A 14 5.56 10.53 13.11
C TYR A 14 5.43 9.19 12.39
N THR A 15 4.86 8.21 13.09
CA THR A 15 4.33 7.01 12.43
C THR A 15 2.97 7.37 11.82
N VAL A 16 2.85 7.19 10.51
CA VAL A 16 1.65 7.53 9.75
C VAL A 16 1.04 6.24 9.23
N ILE A 17 -0.24 6.01 9.55
CA ILE A 17 -1.02 4.88 9.02
C ILE A 17 -2.12 5.48 8.14
N ILE A 18 -2.23 4.99 6.91
CA ILE A 18 -3.18 5.49 5.91
C ILE A 18 -3.99 4.30 5.41
N VAL A 19 -5.31 4.51 5.26
CA VAL A 19 -6.21 3.59 4.57
C VAL A 19 -6.63 4.28 3.28
N THR A 20 -6.37 3.64 2.14
CA THR A 20 -6.62 4.23 0.82
C THR A 20 -7.01 3.17 -0.21
N HIS A 21 -7.81 3.58 -1.19
CA HIS A 21 -8.06 2.81 -2.41
C HIS A 21 -7.22 3.33 -3.61
N ASN A 22 -6.45 4.40 -3.42
CA ASN A 22 -5.56 4.94 -4.46
C ASN A 22 -4.20 4.23 -4.42
N MET A 23 -4.17 3.06 -5.03
CA MET A 23 -3.02 2.16 -5.02
C MET A 23 -1.79 2.76 -5.72
N GLN A 24 -1.98 3.54 -6.79
CA GLN A 24 -0.87 4.16 -7.51
C GLN A 24 -0.17 5.23 -6.66
N GLN A 25 -0.93 5.96 -5.84
CA GLN A 25 -0.35 6.91 -4.89
C GLN A 25 0.37 6.18 -3.75
N GLU A 26 -0.24 5.13 -3.22
CA GLU A 26 0.32 4.33 -2.13
C GLU A 26 1.67 3.72 -2.51
N ALA A 27 1.75 3.14 -3.71
CA ALA A 27 2.97 2.57 -4.28
C ALA A 27 4.17 3.54 -4.29
N ARG A 28 3.90 4.85 -4.34
CA ARG A 28 4.96 5.88 -4.36
C ARG A 28 5.33 6.41 -2.99
N VAL A 29 4.40 6.43 -2.03
CA VAL A 29 4.55 7.19 -0.79
C VAL A 29 4.88 6.31 0.41
N SER A 30 4.33 5.10 0.46
CA SER A 30 4.40 4.25 1.64
C SER A 30 5.65 3.40 1.68
N ASP A 31 6.19 3.22 2.89
CA ASP A 31 7.33 2.32 3.12
C ASP A 31 6.88 0.86 3.18
N PHE A 32 5.73 0.63 3.80
CA PHE A 32 5.11 -0.69 3.93
C PHE A 32 3.65 -0.63 3.50
N THR A 33 3.17 -1.73 2.94
CA THR A 33 1.77 -1.91 2.55
C THR A 33 1.20 -3.13 3.25
N ALA A 34 -0.02 -2.98 3.78
CA ALA A 34 -0.83 -4.07 4.29
C ALA A 34 -2.07 -4.21 3.39
N PHE A 35 -2.27 -5.39 2.81
CA PHE A 35 -3.50 -5.74 2.11
C PHE A 35 -4.44 -6.49 3.06
N MET A 36 -5.63 -5.92 3.28
CA MET A 36 -6.68 -6.54 4.08
C MET A 36 -7.87 -6.89 3.19
N TYR A 37 -8.45 -8.06 3.43
CA TYR A 37 -9.64 -8.53 2.73
C TYR A 37 -10.59 -9.23 3.70
N LEU A 38 -11.86 -8.80 3.73
CA LEU A 38 -12.92 -9.36 4.58
C LEU A 38 -12.54 -9.45 6.08
N GLY A 39 -11.76 -8.49 6.58
CA GLY A 39 -11.33 -8.45 7.99
C GLY A 39 -10.03 -9.19 8.28
N GLU A 40 -9.48 -9.92 7.31
CA GLU A 40 -8.21 -10.63 7.44
C GLU A 40 -7.05 -9.83 6.84
N LEU A 41 -5.89 -9.86 7.52
CA LEU A 41 -4.63 -9.37 6.96
C LEU A 41 -4.08 -10.44 6.00
N VAL A 42 -4.26 -10.21 4.71
CA VAL A 42 -3.89 -11.17 3.66
C VAL A 42 -2.39 -11.12 3.37
N GLU A 43 -1.80 -9.93 3.32
CA GLU A 43 -0.37 -9.76 3.05
C GLU A 43 0.14 -8.44 3.64
N TYR A 44 1.39 -8.45 4.13
CA TYR A 44 2.07 -7.27 4.64
C TYR A 44 3.56 -7.32 4.28
N GLY A 45 4.12 -6.21 3.82
CA GLY A 45 5.53 -6.14 3.49
C GLY A 45 5.96 -4.78 2.95
N GLU A 46 7.21 -4.70 2.49
CA GLU A 46 7.72 -3.51 1.80
C GLU A 46 6.82 -3.20 0.60
N THR A 47 6.41 -1.94 0.47
CA THR A 47 5.51 -1.49 -0.60
C THR A 47 6.00 -1.97 -1.97
N LYS A 48 7.30 -1.82 -2.25
CA LYS A 48 7.87 -2.25 -3.53
C LYS A 48 7.66 -3.75 -3.80
N LYS A 49 7.89 -4.61 -2.81
CA LYS A 49 7.68 -6.06 -2.93
C LYS A 49 6.21 -6.37 -3.19
N ILE A 50 5.30 -5.78 -2.40
CA ILE A 50 3.86 -6.00 -2.52
C ILE A 50 3.36 -5.61 -3.92
N PHE A 51 3.84 -4.50 -4.47
CA PHE A 51 3.38 -3.99 -5.77
C PHE A 51 4.05 -4.61 -6.99
N GLU A 52 5.29 -5.09 -6.89
CA GLU A 52 6.03 -5.66 -8.02
C GLU A 52 5.98 -7.20 -8.05
N ASN A 53 6.01 -7.85 -6.90
CA ASN A 53 6.06 -9.31 -6.78
C ASN A 53 5.37 -9.77 -5.47
N PRO A 54 4.04 -9.64 -5.36
CA PRO A 54 3.29 -10.10 -4.21
C PRO A 54 3.40 -11.63 -4.06
N GLU A 55 3.36 -12.11 -2.82
CA GLU A 55 3.41 -13.54 -2.51
C GLU A 55 2.02 -14.18 -2.53
N ASN A 56 0.96 -13.38 -2.36
CA ASN A 56 -0.41 -13.88 -2.34
C ASN A 56 -1.16 -13.55 -3.65
N GLU A 57 -1.82 -14.57 -4.23
CA GLU A 57 -2.59 -14.45 -5.47
C GLU A 57 -3.75 -13.44 -5.35
N LEU A 58 -4.36 -13.31 -4.16
CA LEU A 58 -5.42 -12.30 -3.93
C LEU A 58 -4.84 -10.89 -3.99
N THR A 59 -3.67 -10.67 -3.40
CA THR A 59 -2.97 -9.38 -3.47
C THR A 59 -2.62 -9.03 -4.93
N GLU A 60 -2.11 -9.99 -5.70
CA GLU A 60 -1.77 -9.80 -7.11
C GLU A 60 -3.01 -9.41 -7.94
N LYS A 61 -4.11 -10.15 -7.79
CA LYS A 61 -5.37 -9.85 -8.48
C LYS A 61 -5.88 -8.45 -8.11
N TYR A 62 -5.73 -8.04 -6.85
CA TYR A 62 -6.20 -6.74 -6.38
C TYR A 62 -5.38 -5.60 -7.00
N ILE A 63 -4.06 -5.71 -6.95
CA ILE A 63 -3.13 -4.70 -7.49
C ILE A 63 -3.23 -4.56 -9.01
N THR A 64 -3.39 -5.69 -9.72
CA THR A 64 -3.49 -5.70 -11.19
C THR A 64 -4.88 -5.30 -11.70
N GLY A 65 -5.85 -5.04 -10.80
CA GLY A 65 -7.21 -4.70 -11.17
C GLY A 65 -8.00 -5.87 -11.77
N LYS A 66 -7.52 -7.11 -11.59
CA LYS A 66 -8.22 -8.36 -11.93
C LYS A 66 -9.16 -8.83 -10.81
N PHE A 67 -9.37 -8.00 -9.80
CA PHE A 67 -10.34 -8.20 -8.72
C PHE A 67 -11.71 -7.71 -9.20
N GLY A 68 -12.51 -8.65 -9.71
CA GLY A 68 -13.81 -8.40 -10.33
C GLY A 68 -14.13 -9.51 -11.32
#